data_AF-A0A9W7ZBS9-F1
#
_entry.id   AF-A0A9W7ZBS9-F1
#
_cell.length_a   1.000
_cell.length_b   1.000
_cell.length_c   1.000
_cell.angle_alpha   90.00
_cell.angle_beta   90.00
_cell.angle_gamma   90.00
#
_symmetry.space_group_name_H-M   'P 1'
#
loop_
_entity.id
_entity.type
_entity.pdbx_description
1 polymer ?
#
loop_
_entity_poly.entity_id
_entity_poly.type
_entity_poly.pdbx_seq_one_letter_code
_entity_poly.pdbx_strand_id
1 'polypeptide(L)'
;MHPEQGGWLKFNSHKNFLGFGYYDINVIIAALNEKGYDLLWHDKRTGIEEADLSNCVGIIVHIQPDWFFRRGHWFAIKYIDKDLTVPIVPASYVGEPRAARSAAEREERDYEANTHKPGFWNLDSKLRHPEYIGDRVLLNALLQKLSKRNRLHVLLVVPSTDSDLSASSASTAPSSSSSL
;
A
#
# COMPACT_ATOMS: atom_id res chain seq x y z
N MET A 1 -15.76 -18.64 43.45
CA MET A 1 -14.37 -19.09 43.22
C MET A 1 -14.22 -19.39 41.74
N HIS A 2 -13.65 -18.46 40.98
CA HIS A 2 -13.40 -18.60 39.55
C HIS A 2 -11.92 -19.00 39.40
N PRO A 3 -11.58 -20.12 38.76
CA PRO A 3 -10.19 -20.40 38.48
C PRO A 3 -9.78 -19.59 37.24
N GLU A 4 -8.85 -18.67 37.46
CA GLU A 4 -7.97 -18.20 36.40
C GLU A 4 -7.13 -19.37 35.90
N GLN A 5 -7.13 -19.61 34.59
CA GLN A 5 -6.07 -20.39 33.94
C GLN A 5 -5.67 -19.68 32.64
N GLY A 6 -4.50 -19.03 32.71
CA GLY A 6 -3.78 -18.56 31.54
C GLY A 6 -3.26 -19.74 30.72
N GLY A 7 -3.79 -19.88 29.51
CA GLY A 7 -3.21 -20.71 28.46
C GLY A 7 -2.14 -19.91 27.70
N TRP A 8 -0.87 -20.28 27.94
CA TRP A 8 0.24 -19.90 27.08
C TRP A 8 -0.03 -20.39 25.65
N LEU A 9 0.28 -19.55 24.65
CA LEU A 9 0.07 -19.73 23.20
C LEU A 9 -1.25 -19.16 22.64
N LYS A 10 -1.55 -17.88 22.90
CA LYS A 10 -2.21 -17.07 21.88
C LYS A 10 -1.19 -16.69 20.81
N PHE A 11 -0.93 -17.60 19.86
CA PHE A 11 -0.25 -17.24 18.62
C PHE A 11 -1.14 -16.26 17.86
N ASN A 12 -0.87 -14.97 18.07
CA ASN A 12 -1.40 -13.93 17.22
C ASN A 12 -0.60 -13.99 15.91
N SER A 13 -1.20 -14.55 14.84
CA SER A 13 -0.58 -14.66 13.52
C SER A 13 -0.17 -13.30 12.91
N HIS A 14 -0.59 -12.20 13.53
CA HIS A 14 -0.21 -10.82 13.17
C HIS A 14 1.14 -10.38 13.75
N LYS A 15 1.82 -11.19 14.57
CA LYS A 15 3.18 -10.89 15.06
C LYS A 15 4.15 -11.96 14.58
N ASN A 16 4.75 -11.73 13.42
CA ASN A 16 5.98 -12.40 13.03
C ASN A 16 7.08 -12.04 14.03
N PHE A 17 7.30 -12.89 15.03
CA PHE A 17 8.25 -12.72 16.14
C PHE A 17 9.72 -12.52 15.71
N LEU A 18 10.06 -12.63 14.41
CA LEU A 18 11.41 -12.42 13.89
C LEU A 18 11.58 -11.26 12.87
N GLY A 19 10.58 -10.40 12.64
CA GLY A 19 10.81 -9.17 11.85
C GLY A 19 11.29 -9.39 10.40
N PHE A 20 11.03 -10.56 9.81
CA PHE A 20 11.53 -10.92 8.48
C PHE A 20 10.73 -10.34 7.30
N GLY A 21 9.66 -9.58 7.55
CA GLY A 21 8.88 -8.90 6.50
C GLY A 21 7.95 -9.80 5.67
N TYR A 22 7.71 -11.05 6.07
CA TYR A 22 6.77 -11.97 5.40
C TYR A 22 5.36 -11.77 5.93
N TYR A 23 4.73 -10.66 5.57
CA TYR A 23 3.36 -10.38 5.93
C TYR A 23 2.39 -11.07 4.97
N ASP A 24 1.32 -11.63 5.53
CA ASP A 24 0.19 -12.16 4.78
C ASP A 24 -0.63 -11.02 4.17
N ILE A 25 -1.35 -11.29 3.07
CA ILE A 25 -2.20 -10.31 2.40
C ILE A 25 -3.24 -9.67 3.34
N ASN A 26 -3.74 -10.41 4.32
CA ASN A 26 -4.70 -9.87 5.30
C ASN A 26 -4.11 -8.74 6.15
N VAL A 27 -2.79 -8.72 6.34
CA VAL A 27 -2.11 -7.61 7.03
C VAL A 27 -2.15 -6.34 6.19
N ILE A 28 -1.94 -6.47 4.87
CA ILE A 28 -2.04 -5.36 3.93
C ILE A 28 -3.47 -4.84 3.87
N ILE A 29 -4.46 -5.74 3.76
CA ILE A 29 -5.88 -5.38 3.75
C ILE A 29 -6.25 -4.64 5.03
N ALA A 30 -5.90 -5.17 6.21
CA ALA A 30 -6.20 -4.52 7.48
C ALA A 30 -5.57 -3.12 7.58
N ALA A 31 -4.31 -2.97 7.14
CA ALA A 31 -3.61 -1.69 7.16
C ALA A 31 -4.22 -0.67 6.19
N LEU A 32 -4.67 -1.10 5.01
CA LEU A 32 -5.35 -0.24 4.04
C LEU A 32 -6.72 0.21 4.57
N ASN A 33 -7.51 -0.73 5.10
CA ASN A 33 -8.83 -0.44 5.65
C ASN A 33 -8.76 0.55 6.82
N GLU A 34 -7.75 0.45 7.69
CA GLU A 34 -7.51 1.42 8.78
C GLU A 34 -7.27 2.85 8.25
N LYS A 35 -6.78 2.97 7.00
CA LYS A 35 -6.52 4.25 6.33
C LYS A 35 -7.63 4.65 5.35
N GLY A 36 -8.76 3.95 5.33
CA GLY A 36 -9.88 4.24 4.43
C GLY A 36 -9.61 3.86 2.97
N TYR A 37 -8.83 2.81 2.75
CA TYR A 37 -8.62 2.24 1.43
C TYR A 37 -9.02 0.77 1.38
N ASP A 38 -9.57 0.34 0.25
CA ASP A 38 -9.86 -1.05 -0.07
C ASP A 38 -8.83 -1.60 -1.06
N LEU A 39 -8.81 -2.93 -1.17
CA LEU A 39 -7.91 -3.66 -2.05
C LEU A 39 -8.70 -4.55 -3.02
N LEU A 40 -8.67 -4.20 -4.31
CA LEU A 40 -9.34 -4.94 -5.37
C LEU A 40 -8.36 -5.87 -6.08
N TRP A 41 -8.78 -7.11 -6.34
CA TRP A 41 -7.97 -8.06 -7.09
C TRP A 41 -8.20 -7.88 -8.58
N HIS A 42 -7.11 -7.74 -9.35
CA HIS A 42 -7.20 -7.82 -10.81
C HIS A 42 -7.49 -9.26 -11.25
N ASP A 43 -8.48 -9.44 -12.12
CA ASP A 43 -8.80 -10.74 -12.67
C ASP A 43 -7.74 -11.14 -13.71
N LYS A 44 -6.95 -12.18 -13.40
CA LYS A 44 -5.88 -12.66 -14.30
C LYS A 44 -6.37 -13.17 -15.65
N ARG A 45 -7.67 -13.46 -15.78
CA ARG A 45 -8.29 -13.86 -17.05
C ARG A 45 -8.49 -12.67 -17.99
N THR A 46 -8.51 -11.46 -17.43
CA THR A 46 -8.58 -10.19 -18.16
C THR A 46 -7.18 -9.60 -18.33
N GLY A 47 -6.96 -8.95 -19.47
CA GLY A 47 -5.72 -8.23 -19.73
C GLY A 47 -5.47 -7.15 -18.69
N ILE A 48 -4.21 -6.88 -18.34
CA ILE A 48 -3.88 -5.81 -17.37
C ILE A 48 -4.19 -4.41 -17.92
N GLU A 49 -4.23 -4.31 -19.25
CA GLU A 49 -4.72 -3.16 -19.99
C GLU A 49 -6.21 -2.87 -19.75
N GLU A 50 -7.00 -3.86 -19.37
CA GLU A 50 -8.43 -3.71 -19.07
C GLU A 50 -8.69 -3.27 -17.62
N ALA A 51 -7.67 -3.28 -16.76
CA ALA A 51 -7.81 -2.84 -15.37
C ALA A 51 -8.24 -1.37 -15.32
N ASP A 52 -9.35 -1.08 -14.65
CA ASP A 52 -9.77 0.28 -14.37
C ASP A 52 -8.86 0.90 -13.31
N LEU A 53 -8.11 1.93 -13.71
CA LEU A 53 -7.22 2.68 -12.82
C LEU A 53 -7.75 4.09 -12.52
N SER A 54 -8.98 4.43 -12.94
CA SER A 54 -9.54 5.77 -12.82
C SER A 54 -9.61 6.27 -11.38
N ASN A 55 -9.95 5.39 -10.44
CA ASN A 55 -9.97 5.67 -9.00
C ASN A 55 -8.86 4.94 -8.21
N CYS A 56 -7.81 4.51 -8.91
CA CYS A 56 -6.72 3.73 -8.31
C CYS A 56 -5.64 4.66 -7.76
N VAL A 57 -5.38 4.56 -6.45
CA VAL A 57 -4.37 5.36 -5.74
C VAL A 57 -2.97 4.76 -5.92
N GLY A 58 -2.90 3.46 -6.13
CA GLY A 58 -1.66 2.72 -6.30
C GLY A 58 -1.91 1.24 -6.54
N ILE A 59 -0.87 0.55 -6.99
CA ILE A 59 -0.92 -0.86 -7.35
C ILE A 59 0.02 -1.62 -6.43
N ILE A 60 -0.47 -2.69 -5.82
CA ILE A 60 0.34 -3.66 -5.08
C ILE A 60 0.52 -4.89 -5.97
N VAL A 61 1.77 -5.29 -6.15
CA VAL A 61 2.15 -6.42 -6.98
C VAL A 61 2.77 -7.50 -6.11
N HIS A 62 2.25 -8.72 -6.24
CA HIS A 62 2.82 -9.90 -5.60
C HIS A 62 3.38 -10.86 -6.65
N ILE A 63 4.69 -11.05 -6.63
CA ILE A 63 5.34 -12.14 -7.34
C ILE A 63 5.28 -13.36 -6.44
N GLN A 64 4.52 -14.38 -6.86
CA GLN A 64 4.44 -15.63 -6.12
C GLN A 64 5.78 -16.37 -6.18
N PRO A 65 6.13 -17.13 -5.12
CA PRO A 65 7.27 -18.03 -5.15
C PRO A 65 7.10 -19.05 -6.28
N ASP A 66 8.20 -19.32 -6.98
CA ASP A 66 8.30 -20.49 -7.86
C ASP A 66 8.93 -21.64 -7.07
N TRP A 67 8.57 -22.88 -7.39
CA TRP A 67 8.81 -24.07 -6.56
C TRP A 67 10.30 -24.40 -6.29
N PHE A 68 11.22 -23.73 -6.99
CA PHE A 68 12.65 -23.78 -6.72
C PHE A 68 13.16 -22.43 -6.20
N PHE A 69 13.23 -22.31 -4.87
CA PHE A 69 14.04 -21.34 -4.11
C PHE A 69 13.70 -19.84 -4.18
N ARG A 70 12.65 -19.40 -4.89
CA ARG A 70 12.26 -17.97 -4.88
C ARG A 70 11.24 -17.70 -3.80
N ARG A 71 11.54 -16.77 -2.88
CA ARG A 71 10.56 -16.27 -1.92
C ARG A 71 9.60 -15.33 -2.62
N GLY A 72 8.32 -15.37 -2.24
CA GLY A 72 7.32 -14.41 -2.69
C GLY A 72 7.78 -12.98 -2.40
N HIS A 73 7.36 -12.04 -3.24
CA HIS A 73 7.82 -10.67 -3.19
C HIS A 73 6.70 -9.68 -3.45
N TRP A 74 6.51 -8.76 -2.51
CA TRP A 74 5.56 -7.66 -2.61
C TRP A 74 6.29 -6.38 -2.99
N PHE A 75 5.74 -5.63 -3.92
CA PHE A 75 6.19 -4.27 -4.21
C PHE A 75 5.03 -3.39 -4.69
N ALA A 76 5.24 -2.08 -4.65
CA ALA A 76 4.24 -1.11 -5.05
C ALA A 76 4.62 -0.41 -6.36
N ILE A 77 3.60 -0.05 -7.14
CA ILE A 77 3.70 0.87 -8.26
C ILE A 77 2.73 2.01 -7.99
N LYS A 78 3.16 3.25 -8.21
CA LYS A 78 2.31 4.42 -7.98
C LYS A 78 2.47 5.42 -9.11
N TYR A 79 1.37 6.05 -9.52
CA TYR A 79 1.42 7.24 -10.35
C TYR A 79 1.77 8.43 -9.45
N ILE A 80 2.87 9.11 -9.77
CA ILE A 80 3.30 10.33 -9.08
C ILE A 80 3.07 11.46 -10.07
N ASP A 81 2.30 12.47 -9.68
CA ASP A 81 2.11 13.71 -10.44
C ASP A 81 2.88 14.86 -9.77
N LYS A 82 2.88 16.05 -10.40
CA LYS A 82 3.54 17.26 -9.93
C LYS A 82 3.07 17.71 -8.55
N ASP A 83 1.80 17.47 -8.22
CA ASP A 83 1.17 17.93 -6.99
C ASP A 83 1.35 16.95 -5.81
N LEU A 84 1.79 15.71 -6.10
CA LEU A 84 2.18 14.73 -5.10
C LEU A 84 3.60 15.06 -4.61
N THR A 85 3.72 16.10 -3.80
CA THR A 85 4.86 16.25 -2.88
C THR A 85 4.91 14.98 -2.04
N VAL A 86 6.07 14.31 -2.04
CA VAL A 86 6.32 13.09 -1.26
C VAL A 86 5.79 13.33 0.15
N PRO A 87 4.87 12.49 0.68
CA PRO A 87 4.38 12.71 2.05
C PRO A 87 5.60 12.73 2.97
N ILE A 88 5.67 13.74 3.83
CA ILE A 88 6.66 13.81 4.91
C ILE A 88 6.44 12.54 5.73
N VAL A 89 7.30 11.54 5.53
CA VAL A 89 7.28 10.32 6.34
C VAL A 89 7.73 10.77 7.73
N PRO A 90 6.88 10.65 8.77
CA PRO A 90 7.33 10.94 10.12
C PRO A 90 8.52 10.04 10.43
N ALA A 91 9.56 10.59 11.06
CA ALA A 91 10.80 9.87 11.38
C ALA A 91 10.59 8.58 12.20
N SER A 92 9.40 8.35 12.74
CA SER A 92 8.99 7.09 13.37
C SER A 92 8.74 6.00 12.31
N TYR A 93 9.81 5.42 11.79
CA TYR A 93 9.78 4.15 11.07
C TYR A 93 9.31 3.04 12.03
N VAL A 94 8.25 2.32 11.67
CA VAL A 94 7.71 1.19 12.45
C VAL A 94 8.58 -0.05 12.16
N GLY A 95 9.78 -0.07 12.72
CA GLY A 95 10.71 -1.19 12.64
C GLY A 95 12.06 -0.84 13.28
N GLU A 96 12.69 -1.81 13.92
CA GLU A 96 14.08 -1.63 14.36
C GLU A 96 14.97 -1.33 13.14
N PRO A 97 15.75 -0.23 13.14
CA PRO A 97 16.66 0.06 12.05
C PRO A 97 17.66 -1.10 11.91
N ARG A 98 17.64 -1.80 10.77
CA ARG A 98 18.87 -2.50 10.35
C ARG A 98 19.98 -1.46 10.27
N ALA A 99 21.20 -1.82 10.66
CA ALA A 99 22.40 -0.98 10.65
C ALA A 99 22.69 -0.35 9.28
N ALA A 100 21.89 0.63 8.89
CA ALA A 100 21.81 1.22 7.58
C ALA A 100 21.74 2.73 7.77
N ARG A 101 22.94 3.31 7.91
CA ARG A 101 23.31 4.74 7.98
C ARG A 101 22.56 5.56 9.04
N SER A 102 23.24 6.57 9.57
CA SER A 102 22.64 7.44 10.59
C SER A 102 21.40 8.12 10.01
N ALA A 103 20.35 8.29 10.82
CA ALA A 103 19.13 8.98 10.41
C ALA A 103 19.43 10.38 9.85
N ALA A 104 20.42 11.05 10.41
CA ALA A 104 20.93 12.35 9.95
C ALA A 104 21.53 12.31 8.53
N GLU A 105 22.27 11.26 8.16
CA GLU A 105 22.81 11.11 6.79
C GLU A 105 21.74 10.79 5.73
N ARG A 106 20.58 10.23 6.14
CA ARG A 106 19.39 10.11 5.28
C ARG A 106 18.71 11.48 5.10
N GLU A 107 18.56 12.23 6.20
CA GLU A 107 17.88 13.52 6.20
C GLU A 107 18.60 14.57 5.33
N GLU A 108 19.93 14.57 5.31
CA GLU A 108 20.72 15.59 4.61
C GLU A 108 20.81 15.39 3.08
N ARG A 109 20.55 14.18 2.57
CA ARG A 109 20.78 13.84 1.14
C ARG A 109 19.54 13.51 0.31
N ASP A 110 18.44 13.09 0.92
CA ASP A 110 17.40 12.36 0.17
C ASP A 110 16.18 13.22 -0.26
N TYR A 111 16.12 14.49 0.13
CA TYR A 111 15.04 15.42 -0.25
C TYR A 111 15.52 16.64 -1.05
N GLU A 112 16.67 16.56 -1.72
CA GLU A 112 16.89 17.45 -2.87
C GLU A 112 15.63 17.35 -3.75
N ALA A 113 15.00 18.50 -3.99
CA ALA A 113 13.69 18.65 -4.62
C ALA A 113 13.70 18.19 -6.09
N ASN A 114 13.96 16.90 -6.31
CA ASN A 114 13.82 16.25 -7.57
C ASN A 114 12.34 16.32 -7.90
N THR A 115 12.02 17.25 -8.78
CA THR A 115 10.72 17.35 -9.42
C THR A 115 10.53 16.04 -10.17
N HIS A 116 9.83 15.08 -9.55
CA HIS A 116 9.62 13.77 -10.13
C HIS A 116 8.81 13.96 -11.42
N LYS A 117 9.24 13.29 -12.49
CA LYS A 117 8.48 13.30 -13.75
C LYS A 117 7.11 12.66 -13.51
N PRO A 118 6.01 13.32 -13.94
CA PRO A 118 4.69 12.74 -13.85
C PRO A 118 4.63 11.39 -14.57
N GLY A 119 4.17 10.36 -13.88
CA GLY A 119 4.13 9.01 -14.43
C GLY A 119 4.10 7.92 -13.37
N PHE A 120 4.08 6.68 -13.81
CA PHE A 120 4.19 5.51 -12.95
C PHE A 120 5.64 5.30 -12.53
N TRP A 121 5.82 4.95 -11.26
CA TRP A 121 7.09 4.63 -10.65
C TRP A 121 7.04 3.26 -9.99
N ASN A 122 8.11 2.48 -10.16
CA ASN A 122 8.33 1.24 -9.44
C ASN A 122 8.96 1.57 -8.08
N LEU A 123 8.25 1.24 -7.00
CA LEU A 123 8.64 1.47 -5.62
C LEU A 123 9.10 0.17 -4.94
N ASP A 124 9.66 -0.76 -5.72
CA ASP A 124 10.20 -2.00 -5.20
C ASP A 124 11.39 -1.75 -4.27
N SER A 125 11.24 -2.16 -3.01
CA SER A 125 12.27 -2.11 -1.97
C SER A 125 13.58 -2.84 -2.30
N LYS A 126 13.60 -3.71 -3.33
CA LYS A 126 14.82 -4.35 -3.84
C LYS A 126 15.61 -3.47 -4.79
N LEU A 127 15.01 -2.40 -5.30
CA LEU A 127 15.71 -1.39 -6.11
C LEU A 127 16.51 -0.46 -5.20
N ARG A 128 17.61 0.08 -5.71
CA ARG A 128 18.42 1.06 -4.98
C ARG A 128 17.70 2.41 -4.82
N HIS A 129 16.85 2.75 -5.78
CA HIS A 129 16.01 3.94 -5.82
C HIS A 129 14.75 3.62 -6.63
N PRO A 130 13.66 4.40 -6.47
CA PRO A 130 12.50 4.30 -7.36
C PRO A 130 12.90 4.34 -8.83
N GLU A 131 12.29 3.50 -9.65
CA GLU A 131 12.51 3.48 -11.10
C GLU A 131 11.31 4.07 -11.84
N TYR A 132 11.57 5.04 -12.72
CA TYR A 132 10.53 5.63 -13.56
C TYR A 132 10.09 4.63 -14.63
N ILE A 133 8.79 4.30 -14.65
CA ILE A 133 8.17 3.43 -15.65
C ILE A 133 7.65 4.28 -16.82
N GLY A 134 6.98 5.40 -16.52
CA GLY A 134 6.37 6.27 -17.52
C GLY A 134 4.85 6.18 -17.57
N ASP A 135 4.29 6.06 -18.76
CA ASP A 135 2.84 6.11 -18.97
C ASP A 135 2.14 4.75 -18.76
N ARG A 136 0.82 4.72 -19.01
CA ARG A 136 0.00 3.50 -18.90
C ARG A 136 0.46 2.39 -19.86
N VAL A 137 0.96 2.74 -21.05
CA VAL A 137 1.42 1.76 -22.05
C VAL A 137 2.66 1.05 -21.54
N LEU A 138 3.62 1.80 -20.99
CA LEU A 138 4.84 1.26 -20.41
C LEU A 138 4.56 0.45 -19.13
N LEU A 139 3.61 0.88 -18.31
CA LEU A 139 3.13 0.10 -17.16
C LEU A 139 2.58 -1.27 -17.60
N ASN A 140 1.67 -1.28 -18.57
CA ASN A 140 1.08 -2.52 -19.07
C ASN A 140 2.17 -3.45 -19.64
N ALA A 141 3.12 -2.91 -20.40
CA ALA A 141 4.24 -3.68 -20.93
C ALA A 141 5.13 -4.28 -19.83
N LEU A 142 5.38 -3.55 -18.74
CA LEU A 142 6.12 -4.05 -17.58
C LEU A 142 5.38 -5.21 -16.90
N LEU A 143 4.08 -5.03 -16.60
CA LEU A 143 3.28 -6.05 -15.92
C LEU A 143 3.12 -7.31 -16.78
N GLN A 144 2.92 -7.17 -18.09
CA GLN A 144 2.90 -8.29 -19.04
C GLN A 144 4.27 -8.99 -19.12
N LYS A 145 5.38 -8.25 -19.07
CA LYS A 145 6.73 -8.86 -19.03
C LYS A 145 6.96 -9.65 -17.75
N LEU A 146 6.46 -9.16 -16.61
CA LEU A 146 6.56 -9.83 -15.32
C LEU A 146 5.67 -11.09 -15.23
N SER A 147 4.45 -11.04 -15.78
CA SER A 147 3.52 -12.18 -15.79
C SER A 147 4.00 -13.34 -16.67
N LYS A 148 4.76 -13.07 -17.74
CA LYS A 148 5.40 -14.12 -18.57
C LYS A 148 6.47 -14.92 -17.83
N ARG A 149 7.13 -14.33 -16.83
CA ARG A 149 8.24 -14.96 -16.10
C ARG A 149 7.83 -15.48 -14.73
N ASN A 150 6.74 -14.97 -14.18
CA ASN A 150 6.34 -15.26 -12.82
C ASN A 150 4.82 -15.37 -12.69
N ARG A 151 4.36 -16.14 -11.71
CA ARG A 151 2.96 -16.08 -11.27
C ARG A 151 2.74 -14.77 -10.51
N LEU A 152 2.07 -13.82 -11.15
CA LEU A 152 1.85 -12.47 -10.64
C LEU A 152 0.42 -12.31 -10.11
N HIS A 153 0.24 -11.69 -8.95
CA HIS A 153 -1.03 -11.08 -8.57
C HIS A 153 -0.89 -9.56 -8.60
N VAL A 154 -1.87 -8.90 -9.19
CA VAL A 154 -1.96 -7.44 -9.24
C VAL A 154 -3.18 -7.03 -8.44
N LEU A 155 -2.99 -6.12 -7.50
CA LEU A 155 -4.02 -5.64 -6.61
C LEU A 155 -4.06 -4.11 -6.70
N LEU A 156 -5.27 -3.55 -6.80
CA LEU A 156 -5.52 -2.12 -6.95
C LEU A 156 -5.94 -1.56 -5.60
N VAL A 157 -5.26 -0.52 -5.15
CA VAL A 157 -5.63 0.22 -3.94
C VAL A 157 -6.59 1.33 -4.34
N VAL A 158 -7.78 1.32 -3.79
CA VAL A 158 -8.85 2.29 -4.08
C VAL A 158 -9.36 2.92 -2.79
N PRO A 159 -9.86 4.16 -2.78
CA PRO A 159 -10.52 4.72 -1.61
C PRO A 159 -11.73 3.86 -1.20
N SER A 160 -11.88 3.60 0.09
CA SER A 160 -13.06 2.90 0.62
C SER A 160 -14.29 3.79 0.51
N THR A 161 -15.43 3.23 0.13
CA THR A 161 -16.68 3.98 -0.04
C THR A 161 -17.40 4.29 1.28
N ASP A 162 -16.87 3.83 2.41
CA ASP A 162 -17.54 3.91 3.72
C ASP A 162 -17.42 5.29 4.40
N SER A 163 -16.58 6.19 3.90
CA SER A 163 -16.37 7.52 4.50
C SER A 163 -17.48 8.54 4.24
N ASP A 164 -18.38 8.32 3.28
CA ASP A 164 -19.38 9.33 2.88
C ASP A 164 -20.73 9.23 3.63
N LEU A 165 -20.98 8.14 4.36
CA LEU A 165 -22.25 7.97 5.08
C LEU A 165 -22.27 8.55 6.50
N SER A 166 -21.11 8.91 7.06
CA SER A 166 -21.01 9.46 8.42
C SER A 166 -21.11 11.00 8.50
N ALA A 167 -20.95 11.71 7.37
CA ALA A 167 -20.98 13.18 7.34
C ALA A 167 -22.37 13.78 7.06
N SER A 168 -23.34 12.99 6.61
CA SER A 168 -24.67 13.49 6.17
C SER A 168 -25.77 13.43 7.25
N SER A 169 -25.47 12.90 8.44
CA SER A 169 -26.45 12.74 9.54
C SER A 169 -26.37 13.80 10.64
N ALA A 170 -25.48 14.79 10.53
CA ALA A 170 -25.50 15.98 11.39
C ALA A 170 -26.55 16.98 10.88
N SER A 171 -27.81 16.65 11.16
CA SER A 171 -29.02 17.37 10.80
C SER A 171 -29.07 18.80 11.33
N THR A 172 -29.35 19.74 10.42
CA THR A 172 -30.57 20.57 10.42
C THR A 172 -31.36 20.55 11.74
N ALA A 173 -31.19 21.58 12.58
CA ALA A 173 -32.15 21.91 13.61
C ALA A 173 -33.20 22.88 13.02
N PRO A 174 -34.52 22.62 13.18
CA PRO A 174 -35.54 23.57 12.79
C PRO A 174 -35.63 24.73 13.79
N SER A 175 -35.65 25.94 13.27
CA SER A 175 -36.02 27.15 14.00
C SER A 175 -37.49 27.08 14.44
N SER A 176 -37.74 27.19 15.74
CA SER A 176 -39.06 27.54 16.26
C SER A 176 -38.99 28.94 16.86
N SER A 177 -39.48 29.91 16.09
CA SER A 177 -39.99 31.16 16.62
C SER A 177 -41.38 30.89 17.20
N SER A 178 -41.64 31.37 18.40
CA SER A 178 -43.00 31.64 18.86
C SER A 178 -42.94 32.76 19.88
N SER A 179 -43.32 33.94 19.41
CA SER A 179 -43.73 35.07 20.22
C SER A 179 -45.12 34.79 20.77
N LEU A 180 -45.31 35.00 22.08
CA LEU A 180 -46.30 35.86 22.74
C LEU A 180 -46.21 35.69 24.26
#